data_AF-A0A6G2RTB5-F1
#
_entry.id   AF-A0A6G2RTB5-F1
#
_cell.length_a   1.000
_cell.length_b   1.000
_cell.length_c   1.000
_cell.angle_alpha   90.00
_cell.angle_beta   90.00
_cell.angle_gamma   90.00
#
_symmetry.space_group_name_H-M   'P 1'
#
loop_
_entity.id
_entity.type
_entity.pdbx_description
1 polymer ?
#
loop_
_entity_poly.entity_id
_entity_poly.type
_entity_poly.pdbx_seq_one_letter_code
_entity_poly.pdbx_strand_id
1 'polypeptide(L)'
;MRWNTPDDWAVSTTPAHPALIGEADFIAAQNIRAPRETVPGRTYLLAGLLRCSLCGRRIDSCWARRPAYRCRHGHSSATPPDRSRPPNAYVREDRILAHLPALLIRLTTPDSEGRLPEPGHGEPLTEADALDHLRANGIALIFDPVAKTLTADHPQGERIKITID
;
A
#
# COMPACT_ATOMS: atom_id res chain seq x y z
N MET A 1 18.11 -10.90 1.70
CA MET A 1 17.78 -12.17 1.03
C MET A 1 16.74 -11.88 -0.04
N ARG A 2 17.09 -12.06 -1.32
CA ARG A 2 16.18 -11.86 -2.47
C ARG A 2 15.86 -13.26 -3.01
N TRP A 3 14.57 -13.56 -3.19
CA TRP A 3 14.14 -14.83 -3.77
C TRP A 3 14.38 -14.81 -5.29
N ASN A 4 14.74 -15.96 -5.86
CA ASN A 4 14.88 -16.16 -7.31
C ASN A 4 13.52 -15.96 -8.00
N THR A 5 13.51 -15.32 -9.17
CA THR A 5 12.31 -15.29 -10.02
C THR A 5 12.08 -16.68 -10.63
N PRO A 6 10.86 -17.00 -11.11
CA PRO A 6 10.59 -18.29 -11.74
C PRO A 6 11.56 -18.66 -12.87
N ASP A 7 12.03 -17.67 -13.64
CA ASP A 7 13.04 -17.84 -14.70
C ASP A 7 14.42 -18.26 -14.17
N ASP A 8 14.71 -17.95 -12.90
CA ASP A 8 15.96 -18.29 -12.21
C ASP A 8 15.87 -19.65 -11.47
N TRP A 9 14.78 -20.40 -11.63
CA TRP A 9 14.60 -21.69 -10.95
C TRP A 9 15.26 -22.83 -11.75
N ALA A 10 16.09 -23.63 -11.09
CA ALA A 10 16.56 -24.89 -11.64
C ALA A 10 15.42 -25.93 -11.56
N VAL A 11 14.74 -26.16 -12.68
CA VAL A 11 13.67 -27.16 -12.80
C VAL A 11 14.22 -28.43 -13.45
N SER A 12 14.06 -29.58 -12.79
CA SER A 12 14.45 -30.88 -13.36
C SER A 12 13.62 -31.18 -14.61
N THR A 13 14.28 -31.60 -15.69
CA THR A 13 13.61 -32.09 -16.90
C THR A 13 13.02 -33.49 -16.74
N THR A 14 13.38 -34.20 -15.67
CA THR A 14 12.86 -35.54 -15.36
C THR A 14 11.83 -35.44 -14.23
N PRO A 15 10.55 -35.70 -14.50
CA PRO A 15 9.51 -35.70 -13.47
C PRO A 15 9.69 -36.90 -12.53
N ALA A 16 9.63 -36.65 -11.22
CA ALA A 16 9.81 -37.69 -10.19
C ALA A 16 8.56 -38.58 -10.03
N HIS A 17 7.39 -38.12 -10.44
CA HIS A 17 6.14 -38.85 -10.40
C HIS A 17 5.21 -38.42 -11.56
N PRO A 18 4.22 -39.26 -11.92
CA PRO A 18 3.17 -38.86 -12.86
C PRO A 18 2.47 -37.57 -12.39
N ALA A 19 2.17 -36.66 -13.32
CA ALA A 19 1.52 -35.40 -12.98
C ALA A 19 0.14 -35.62 -12.34
N LEU A 20 -0.16 -34.90 -11.26
CA LEU A 20 -1.46 -34.96 -10.59
C LEU A 20 -2.55 -34.23 -11.37
N ILE A 21 -2.16 -33.21 -12.14
CA ILE A 21 -3.01 -32.39 -13.01
C ILE A 21 -2.25 -32.08 -14.30
N GLY A 22 -2.97 -31.76 -15.38
CA GLY A 22 -2.34 -31.33 -16.62
C GLY A 22 -1.60 -30.00 -16.47
N GLU A 23 -0.51 -29.81 -17.21
CA GLU A 23 0.27 -28.56 -17.19
C GLU A 23 -0.57 -27.36 -17.63
N ALA A 24 -1.42 -27.53 -18.65
CA ALA A 24 -2.32 -26.49 -19.12
C ALA A 24 -3.29 -26.02 -18.00
N ASP A 25 -3.84 -26.96 -17.21
CA ASP A 25 -4.72 -26.63 -16.09
C ASP A 25 -3.96 -25.95 -14.96
N PHE A 26 -2.73 -26.39 -14.68
CA PHE A 26 -1.86 -25.75 -13.71
C PHE A 26 -1.57 -24.29 -14.11
N ILE A 27 -1.16 -24.04 -15.36
CA ILE A 27 -0.89 -22.71 -15.88
C ILE A 27 -2.16 -21.85 -15.87
N ALA A 28 -3.31 -22.41 -16.28
CA ALA A 28 -4.58 -21.71 -16.24
C ALA A 28 -4.93 -21.28 -14.82
N ALA A 29 -4.79 -22.18 -13.83
CA ALA A 29 -5.05 -21.89 -12.43
C ALA A 29 -4.12 -20.81 -11.86
N GLN A 30 -2.83 -20.79 -12.22
CA GLN A 30 -1.90 -19.74 -11.78
C GLN A 30 -2.31 -18.35 -12.27
N ASN A 31 -3.02 -18.26 -13.39
CA ASN A 31 -3.50 -17.00 -13.95
C ASN A 31 -4.84 -16.52 -13.36
N ILE A 32 -5.56 -17.38 -12.62
CA ILE A 32 -6.81 -16.99 -11.97
C ILE A 32 -6.52 -16.14 -10.74
N ARG A 33 -6.91 -14.87 -10.79
CA ARG A 33 -6.95 -13.99 -9.61
C ARG A 33 -8.35 -14.01 -9.01
N ALA A 34 -8.52 -14.82 -7.96
CA ALA A 34 -9.75 -14.78 -7.17
C ALA A 34 -9.74 -13.54 -6.25
N PRO A 35 -10.80 -12.72 -6.22
CA PRO A 35 -10.96 -11.71 -5.19
C PRO A 35 -11.02 -12.43 -3.83
N ARG A 36 -10.25 -11.96 -2.86
CA ARG A 36 -10.32 -12.50 -1.52
C ARG A 36 -11.61 -12.02 -0.88
N GLU A 37 -12.45 -12.96 -0.44
CA GLU A 37 -13.66 -12.62 0.30
C GLU A 37 -13.26 -11.80 1.54
N THR A 38 -13.82 -10.60 1.65
CA THR A 38 -13.60 -9.74 2.80
C THR A 38 -14.55 -10.18 3.91
N VAL A 39 -14.10 -10.10 5.16
CA VAL A 39 -15.00 -10.32 6.29
C VAL A 39 -16.10 -9.26 6.22
N PRO A 40 -17.39 -9.63 6.24
CA PRO A 40 -18.49 -8.66 6.17
C PRO A 40 -18.32 -7.54 7.20
N GLY A 41 -18.54 -6.30 6.77
CA GLY A 41 -18.37 -5.11 7.61
C GLY A 41 -16.92 -4.64 7.83
N ARG A 42 -15.93 -5.25 7.17
CA ARG A 42 -14.53 -4.82 7.23
C ARG A 42 -14.05 -4.32 5.86
N THR A 43 -14.19 -3.03 5.64
CA THR A 43 -13.65 -2.34 4.46
C THR A 43 -12.31 -1.67 4.81
N TYR A 44 -11.36 -1.73 3.87
CA TYR A 44 -10.05 -1.09 3.99
C TYR A 44 -9.80 -0.27 2.73
N LEU A 45 -10.07 1.03 2.80
CA LEU A 45 -10.06 1.93 1.64
C LEU A 45 -8.66 2.09 1.04
N LEU A 46 -7.61 1.99 1.85
CA LEU A 46 -6.20 2.15 1.46
C LEU A 46 -5.49 0.82 1.20
N ALA A 47 -6.22 -0.30 1.14
CA ALA A 47 -5.64 -1.59 0.81
C ALA A 47 -4.88 -1.53 -0.53
N GLY A 48 -3.62 -1.94 -0.51
CA GLY A 48 -2.76 -1.94 -1.70
C GLY A 48 -2.12 -0.60 -2.07
N LEU A 49 -2.57 0.52 -1.47
CA LEU A 49 -2.04 1.86 -1.70
C LEU A 49 -0.90 2.23 -0.72
N LEU A 50 -0.86 1.64 0.47
CA LEU A 50 0.14 1.98 1.49
C LEU A 50 1.42 1.15 1.38
N ARG A 51 2.57 1.82 1.49
CA ARG A 51 3.94 1.26 1.59
C ARG A 51 4.64 1.80 2.83
N CYS A 52 5.49 0.98 3.44
CA CYS A 52 6.30 1.40 4.58
C CYS A 52 7.61 2.06 4.11
N SER A 53 7.95 3.24 4.65
CA SER A 53 9.21 3.92 4.33
C SER A 53 10.45 3.10 4.75
N LEU A 54 10.38 2.36 5.86
CA LEU A 54 11.52 1.62 6.41
C LEU A 54 11.92 0.39 5.60
N CYS A 55 10.96 -0.32 5.00
CA CYS A 55 11.23 -1.59 4.31
C CYS A 55 10.71 -1.66 2.87
N GLY A 56 10.04 -0.62 2.39
CA GLY A 56 9.45 -0.54 1.04
C GLY A 56 8.28 -1.49 0.77
N ARG A 57 7.93 -2.38 1.72
CA ARG A 57 6.84 -3.35 1.54
C ARG A 57 5.49 -2.67 1.62
N ARG A 58 4.51 -3.22 0.90
CA ARG A 58 3.09 -2.87 1.10
C ARG A 58 2.69 -3.19 2.54
N ILE A 59 1.91 -2.29 3.14
CA ILE A 59 1.46 -2.43 4.51
C ILE A 59 0.21 -3.32 4.55
N ASP A 60 0.17 -4.25 5.49
CA ASP A 60 -0.94 -5.20 5.61
C ASP A 60 -2.15 -4.53 6.26
N SER A 61 -3.34 -4.75 5.70
CA SER A 61 -4.60 -4.41 6.34
C SER A 61 -4.81 -5.26 7.59
N CYS A 62 -5.28 -4.63 8.67
CA CYS A 62 -5.61 -5.32 9.91
C CYS A 62 -6.81 -4.68 10.61
N TRP A 63 -7.52 -5.49 11.40
CA TRP A 63 -8.66 -5.04 12.19
C TRP A 63 -8.28 -5.01 13.67
N ALA A 64 -8.29 -3.81 14.26
CA ALA A 64 -8.04 -3.61 15.68
C ALA A 64 -9.16 -2.74 16.27
N ARG A 65 -10.37 -3.31 16.35
CA ARG A 65 -11.66 -2.62 16.61
C ARG A 65 -12.10 -1.64 15.49
N ARG A 66 -11.16 -1.14 14.69
CA ARG A 66 -11.36 -0.29 13.50
C ARG A 66 -10.39 -0.73 12.39
N PRO A 67 -10.61 -0.32 11.12
CA PRO A 67 -9.65 -0.52 10.05
C PRO A 67 -8.30 0.15 10.38
N ALA A 68 -7.22 -0.59 10.18
CA ALA A 68 -5.86 -0.14 10.44
C ALA A 68 -4.86 -0.87 9.53
N TYR A 69 -3.64 -0.37 9.52
CA TYR A 69 -2.55 -0.86 8.70
C TYR A 69 -1.34 -1.18 9.56
N ARG A 70 -0.71 -2.34 9.33
CA ARG A 70 0.48 -2.76 10.06
C ARG A 70 1.59 -3.25 9.14
N CYS A 71 2.83 -2.88 9.42
CA CYS A 71 3.98 -3.46 8.74
C CYS A 71 4.80 -4.26 9.74
N ARG A 72 5.07 -5.53 9.43
CA ARG A 72 5.97 -6.39 10.21
C ARG A 72 7.41 -6.35 9.69
N HIS A 73 7.72 -5.51 8.71
CA HIS A 73 9.04 -5.44 8.05
C HIS A 73 9.56 -6.79 7.51
N GLY A 74 8.64 -7.69 7.13
CA GLY A 74 8.99 -9.04 6.67
C GLY A 74 9.28 -10.04 7.79
N HIS A 75 9.08 -9.66 9.05
CA HIS A 75 9.23 -10.55 10.19
C HIS A 75 8.03 -11.50 10.32
N SER A 76 8.33 -12.78 10.40
CA SER A 76 7.38 -13.85 10.70
C SER A 76 7.64 -14.42 12.09
N SER A 77 6.67 -15.13 12.66
CA SER A 77 6.83 -15.86 13.93
C SER A 77 7.90 -16.95 13.87
N ALA A 78 8.32 -17.35 12.66
CA ALA A 78 9.40 -18.32 12.45
C ALA A 78 10.81 -17.71 12.58
N THR A 79 10.93 -16.38 12.73
CA THR A 79 12.24 -15.70 12.87
C THR A 79 12.39 -15.14 14.29
N PRO A 80 13.43 -15.56 15.06
CA PRO A 80 13.71 -15.00 16.38
C PRO A 80 13.78 -13.46 16.35
N PRO A 81 13.27 -12.77 17.37
CA PRO A 81 13.38 -11.32 17.45
C PRO A 81 14.85 -10.92 17.66
N ASP A 82 15.39 -10.18 16.69
CA ASP A 82 16.66 -9.46 16.80
C ASP A 82 16.45 -8.14 17.55
N ARG A 83 17.45 -7.68 18.32
CA ARG A 83 17.40 -6.42 19.06
C ARG A 83 17.48 -5.19 18.15
N SER A 84 18.10 -5.30 16.98
CA SER A 84 18.09 -4.22 15.96
C SER A 84 16.83 -4.20 15.09
N ARG A 85 15.86 -5.10 15.34
CA ARG A 85 14.61 -5.16 14.60
C ARG A 85 13.80 -3.87 14.79
N PRO A 86 13.40 -3.19 13.70
CA PRO A 86 12.41 -2.12 13.79
C PRO A 86 11.10 -2.63 14.39
N PRO A 87 10.46 -1.88 15.30
CA PRO A 87 9.16 -2.25 15.83
C PRO A 87 8.12 -2.31 14.69
N ASN A 88 7.08 -3.12 14.86
CA ASN A 88 6.01 -3.16 13.86
C ASN A 88 5.40 -1.76 13.67
N ALA A 89 5.37 -1.28 12.43
CA ALA A 89 4.60 -0.10 12.08
C ALA A 89 3.11 -0.36 12.31
N TYR A 90 2.40 0.64 12.82
CA TYR A 90 0.95 0.61 12.99
C TYR A 90 0.36 2.00 12.78
N VAL A 91 -0.74 2.07 12.03
CA VAL A 91 -1.49 3.31 11.83
C VAL A 91 -2.96 2.98 11.59
N ARG A 92 -3.87 3.78 12.15
CA ARG A 92 -5.31 3.61 11.92
C ARG A 92 -5.71 4.23 10.59
N GLU A 93 -6.71 3.66 9.93
CA GLU A 93 -7.18 4.17 8.63
C GLU A 93 -7.74 5.58 8.74
N ASP A 94 -8.59 5.85 9.73
CA ASP A 94 -9.22 7.15 9.92
C ASP A 94 -8.21 8.29 10.14
N ARG A 95 -7.06 7.95 10.75
CA ARG A 95 -5.96 8.90 10.92
C ARG A 95 -5.30 9.29 9.60
N ILE A 96 -5.31 8.41 8.60
CA ILE A 96 -4.81 8.71 7.26
C ILE A 96 -5.88 9.45 6.46
N LEU A 97 -7.12 8.94 6.49
CA LEU A 97 -8.24 9.49 5.72
C LEU A 97 -8.48 10.98 6.00
N ALA A 98 -8.38 11.39 7.27
CA ALA A 98 -8.53 12.78 7.70
C ALA A 98 -7.59 13.78 6.99
N HIS A 99 -6.52 13.31 6.36
CA HIS A 99 -5.53 14.14 5.68
C HIS A 99 -5.54 14.00 4.15
N LEU A 100 -6.36 13.11 3.60
CA LEU A 100 -6.40 12.86 2.15
C LEU A 100 -6.93 14.05 1.33
N PRO A 101 -7.97 14.80 1.75
CA PRO A 101 -8.40 15.97 1.01
C PRO A 101 -7.31 17.03 0.87
N ALA A 102 -6.58 17.31 1.96
CA ALA A 102 -5.46 18.24 1.94
C ALA A 102 -4.31 17.76 1.05
N LEU A 103 -4.04 16.45 1.06
CA LEU A 103 -3.07 15.84 0.14
C LEU A 103 -3.50 16.02 -1.31
N LEU A 104 -4.78 15.79 -1.63
CA LEU A 104 -5.31 15.92 -2.97
C LEU A 104 -5.15 17.34 -3.52
N ILE A 105 -5.48 18.37 -2.73
CA ILE A 105 -5.30 19.78 -3.12
C ILE A 105 -3.86 20.02 -3.57
N ARG A 106 -2.88 19.54 -2.82
CA ARG A 106 -1.47 19.75 -3.16
C ARG A 106 -1.07 19.01 -4.42
N LEU A 107 -1.52 17.77 -4.60
CA LEU A 107 -1.23 16.96 -5.79
C LEU A 107 -1.85 17.52 -7.07
N THR A 108 -2.97 18.24 -6.97
CA THR A 108 -3.71 18.76 -8.14
C THR A 108 -3.49 20.25 -8.39
N THR A 109 -2.99 21.00 -7.41
CA THR A 109 -2.67 22.42 -7.61
C THR A 109 -1.38 22.50 -8.44
N PRO A 110 -1.42 23.03 -9.67
CA PRO A 110 -0.21 23.26 -10.43
C PRO A 110 0.66 24.28 -9.70
N ASP A 111 1.99 24.14 -9.78
CA ASP A 111 2.99 25.14 -9.38
C ASP A 111 2.73 26.45 -10.15
N SER A 112 1.74 27.21 -9.68
CA SER A 112 1.37 28.49 -10.24
C SER A 112 2.17 29.51 -9.47
N GLU A 113 3.35 29.86 -9.99
CA GLU A 113 4.11 31.00 -9.50
C GLU A 113 3.21 32.25 -9.57
N GLY A 114 2.68 32.65 -8.42
CA GLY A 114 2.29 34.04 -8.14
C GLY A 114 0.92 34.52 -8.60
N ARG A 115 -0.12 33.67 -8.70
CA ARG A 115 -1.53 34.11 -8.79
C ARG A 115 -2.31 33.62 -7.57
N LEU A 116 -2.78 34.56 -6.74
CA LEU A 116 -3.71 34.27 -5.66
C LEU A 116 -4.95 33.62 -6.26
N PRO A 117 -5.35 32.41 -5.82
CA PRO A 117 -6.63 31.85 -6.21
C PRO A 117 -7.74 32.73 -5.65
N GLU A 118 -8.66 33.16 -6.51
CA GLU A 118 -9.95 33.69 -6.06
C GLU A 118 -10.60 32.63 -5.15
N PRO A 119 -11.18 33.00 -3.98
CA PRO A 119 -11.85 32.05 -3.10
C PRO A 119 -13.12 31.52 -3.79
N GLY A 120 -12.95 30.47 -4.59
CA GLY A 120 -14.04 29.78 -5.23
C GLY A 120 -14.84 28.99 -4.22
N HIS A 121 -16.17 29.12 -4.29
CA HIS A 121 -17.16 28.26 -3.63
C HIS A 121 -17.20 26.85 -4.25
N GLY A 122 -16.04 26.21 -4.42
CA GLY A 122 -15.98 24.81 -4.83
C GLY A 122 -16.47 23.92 -3.69
N GLU A 123 -17.19 22.84 -4.02
CA GLU A 123 -17.49 21.81 -3.02
C GLU A 123 -16.18 21.32 -2.38
N PRO A 124 -16.13 21.15 -1.05
CA PRO A 124 -14.93 20.68 -0.38
C PRO A 124 -14.59 19.28 -0.87
N LEU A 125 -13.36 19.10 -1.35
CA LEU A 125 -12.84 17.79 -1.78
C LEU A 125 -13.01 16.77 -0.65
N THR A 126 -13.50 15.59 -1.01
CA THR A 126 -13.81 14.53 -0.05
C THR A 126 -12.70 13.48 0.03
N GLU A 127 -12.79 12.60 1.04
CA GLU A 127 -11.91 11.43 1.13
C GLU A 127 -12.05 10.50 -0.08
N ALA A 128 -13.26 10.41 -0.65
CA ALA A 128 -13.56 9.59 -1.81
C ALA A 128 -12.84 10.14 -3.06
N ASP A 129 -12.91 11.44 -3.29
CA ASP A 129 -12.23 12.09 -4.42
C ASP A 129 -10.72 11.86 -4.36
N ALA A 130 -10.14 11.94 -3.17
CA ALA A 130 -8.72 11.69 -2.96
C ALA A 130 -8.35 10.23 -3.21
N LEU A 131 -9.17 9.27 -2.74
CA LEU A 131 -8.96 7.86 -2.99
C LEU A 131 -9.04 7.52 -4.48
N ASP A 132 -10.02 8.09 -5.18
CA ASP A 132 -10.21 7.87 -6.61
C ASP A 132 -9.05 8.46 -7.42
N HIS A 133 -8.57 9.65 -7.05
CA HIS A 133 -7.39 10.25 -7.67
C HIS A 133 -6.13 9.40 -7.46
N LEU A 134 -5.88 8.93 -6.25
CA LEU A 134 -4.72 8.07 -5.95
C LEU A 134 -4.75 6.78 -6.79
N ARG A 135 -5.92 6.14 -6.90
CA ARG A 135 -6.09 4.91 -7.68
C ARG A 135 -5.96 5.15 -9.18
N ALA A 136 -6.63 6.18 -9.71
CA ALA A 136 -6.62 6.50 -11.13
C ALA A 136 -5.20 6.80 -11.65
N ASN A 137 -4.36 7.43 -10.82
CA ASN A 137 -3.00 7.79 -11.18
C ASN A 137 -1.93 6.79 -10.69
N GLY A 138 -2.34 5.70 -10.04
CA GLY A 138 -1.41 4.69 -9.52
C GLY A 138 -0.46 5.21 -8.43
N ILE A 139 -0.83 6.28 -7.73
CA ILE A 139 -0.01 6.93 -6.71
C ILE A 139 -0.10 6.12 -5.41
N ALA A 140 1.05 5.65 -4.93
CA ALA A 140 1.15 4.97 -3.65
C ALA A 140 1.39 5.99 -2.52
N LEU A 141 0.95 5.63 -1.31
CA LEU A 141 1.23 6.38 -0.10
C LEU A 141 2.35 5.69 0.69
N ILE A 142 3.39 6.43 1.03
CA ILE A 142 4.53 6.00 1.82
C ILE A 142 4.32 6.49 3.25
N PHE A 143 4.14 5.55 4.18
CA PHE A 143 4.02 5.83 5.61
C PHE A 143 5.35 5.59 6.31
N ASP A 144 5.81 6.61 7.03
CA ASP A 144 6.95 6.54 7.92
C ASP A 144 6.50 6.28 9.36
N PRO A 145 6.80 5.11 9.95
CA PRO A 145 6.38 4.78 11.30
C PRO A 145 7.20 5.47 12.39
N VAL A 146 8.39 5.99 12.08
CA VAL A 146 9.25 6.67 13.06
C VAL A 146 8.85 8.13 13.16
N ALA A 147 8.73 8.81 12.01
CA ALA A 147 8.31 10.20 11.94
C ALA A 147 6.78 10.37 12.01
N LYS A 148 6.02 9.28 11.91
CA LYS A 148 4.56 9.27 11.72
C LYS A 148 4.12 10.16 10.56
N THR A 149 4.88 10.15 9.47
CA THR A 149 4.59 10.99 8.30
C THR A 149 4.02 10.17 7.15
N LEU A 150 3.07 10.74 6.42
CA LEU A 150 2.57 10.20 5.16
C LEU A 150 3.06 11.02 3.98
N THR A 151 3.51 10.35 2.91
CA THR A 151 4.00 10.97 1.67
C THR A 151 3.41 10.27 0.44
N ALA A 152 3.11 11.01 -0.63
CA ALA A 152 2.69 10.45 -1.91
C ALA A 152 3.89 10.13 -2.81
N ASP A 153 3.88 8.96 -3.44
CA ASP A 153 4.87 8.51 -4.43
C ASP A 153 4.50 9.07 -5.82
N HIS A 154 4.75 10.36 -6.04
CA HIS A 154 4.37 11.10 -7.26
C HIS A 154 5.61 11.43 -8.12
N PRO A 155 5.54 11.34 -9.47
CA PRO A 155 6.66 11.55 -10.38
C PRO A 155 7.32 12.94 -10.31
N GLN A 156 6.62 13.97 -9.84
CA GLN A 156 7.22 15.30 -9.60
C GLN A 156 8.06 15.35 -8.30
N GLY A 157 8.19 14.23 -7.58
CA GLY A 157 9.01 14.14 -6.37
C GLY A 157 8.44 14.91 -5.17
N GLU A 158 7.17 15.32 -5.21
CA GLU A 158 6.58 16.13 -4.14
C GLU A 158 6.41 15.29 -2.86
N ARG A 159 7.26 15.57 -1.88
CA ARG A 159 7.23 14.90 -0.57
C ARG A 159 6.31 15.69 0.36
N ILE A 160 5.02 15.39 0.30
CA ILE A 160 4.10 15.91 1.32
C ILE A 160 4.40 15.15 2.61
N LYS A 161 4.66 15.86 3.70
CA LYS A 161 4.82 15.26 5.04
C LYS A 161 3.62 15.66 5.85
N ILE A 162 2.78 14.68 6.18
CA ILE A 162 1.64 14.88 7.06
C ILE A 162 1.95 14.18 8.37
N THR A 163 2.13 14.93 9.45
CA THR A 163 2.31 14.37 10.78
C THR A 163 0.97 13.82 11.27
N ILE A 164 0.93 12.51 11.49
CA ILE A 164 -0.25 11.81 12.01
C ILE A 164 -0.07 11.62 13.52
N ASP A 165 -0.62 12.53 14.34
CA ASP A 165 -0.68 12.39 15.81
C ASP A 165 -1.79 11.45 16.27
#